data_AF-A0A7D8ZDF5-F1
#
_entry.id   AF-A0A7D8ZDF5-F1
#
_cell.length_a   1.000
_cell.length_b   1.000
_cell.length_c   1.000
_cell.angle_alpha   90.00
_cell.angle_beta   90.00
_cell.angle_gamma   90.00
#
_symmetry.space_group_name_H-M   'P 1'
#
loop_
_entity.id
_entity.type
_entity.pdbx_description
1 polymer ?
#
loop_
_entity_poly.entity_id
_entity_poly.type
_entity_poly.pdbx_seq_one_letter_code
_entity_poly.pdbx_strand_id
1 'polypeptide(L)'
;MASDYKFNNKNFEIMGGYLSPVGDGYKKAGLAPAVHRLRMCELAVESAGWLMVDPWEATNPEYIPTALVLDHFEHEINVVLGGIERPDGTRVPAKICLLAGADLVQTMSTPGVWSSDDLDHILGGYGACIIEREGTDIDDALSSLQNYKDNIHVVKQLIQNNVSSTKIRLFLRKELSIRYLIPSPVINYIEEHNLYQEDGISSMKEKGNADGTQNSGRTSPAIGSSGSKNHLDKAS
;
A
#
# COMPACT_ATOMS: atom_id res chain seq x y z
N MET A 1 13.98 -13.23 -7.01
CA MET A 1 13.59 -13.89 -5.73
C MET A 1 12.27 -14.61 -5.84
N ALA A 2 11.13 -13.92 -6.05
CA ALA A 2 9.86 -14.60 -6.32
C ALA A 2 9.88 -15.36 -7.66
N SER A 3 10.47 -14.75 -8.69
CA SER A 3 10.76 -15.35 -10.00
C SER A 3 11.59 -16.63 -9.94
N ASP A 4 12.49 -16.73 -8.97
CA ASP A 4 13.44 -17.84 -8.83
C ASP A 4 12.84 -18.99 -8.02
N TYR A 5 11.79 -18.68 -7.25
CA TYR A 5 10.96 -19.66 -6.60
C TYR A 5 10.08 -20.31 -7.67
N LYS A 6 10.59 -21.39 -8.27
CA LYS A 6 9.69 -22.43 -8.77
C LYS A 6 8.80 -22.78 -7.59
N PHE A 7 7.49 -22.63 -7.73
CA PHE A 7 6.55 -23.07 -6.70
C PHE A 7 6.79 -24.56 -6.51
N ASN A 8 7.70 -24.92 -5.58
CA ASN A 8 8.40 -26.20 -5.59
C ASN A 8 7.48 -27.40 -5.32
N ASN A 9 6.18 -27.14 -5.12
CA ASN A 9 5.12 -28.11 -4.93
C ASN A 9 3.89 -27.89 -5.83
N LYS A 10 3.91 -26.97 -6.81
CA LYS A 10 2.78 -26.72 -7.74
C LYS A 10 3.27 -26.42 -9.17
N ASN A 11 2.53 -26.91 -10.16
CA ASN A 11 2.80 -26.80 -11.60
C ASN A 11 2.58 -25.38 -12.17
N PHE A 12 3.14 -24.35 -11.53
CA PHE A 12 3.02 -22.96 -11.98
C PHE A 12 4.35 -22.45 -12.54
N GLU A 13 4.23 -21.74 -13.66
CA GLU A 13 5.30 -20.98 -14.29
C GLU A 13 4.96 -19.49 -14.17
N ILE A 14 5.95 -18.67 -13.81
CA ILE A 14 5.76 -17.23 -13.69
C ILE A 14 5.86 -16.63 -15.08
N MET A 15 4.73 -16.11 -15.58
CA MET A 15 4.64 -15.51 -16.91
C MET A 15 4.96 -14.00 -16.91
N GLY A 16 4.88 -13.34 -15.76
CA GLY A 16 5.14 -11.92 -15.59
C GLY A 16 4.83 -11.44 -14.19
N GLY A 17 5.14 -10.17 -13.92
CA GLY A 17 4.77 -9.49 -12.69
C GLY A 17 4.38 -8.05 -12.96
N TYR A 18 3.50 -7.51 -12.13
CA TYR A 18 3.06 -6.12 -12.21
C TYR A 18 3.29 -5.42 -10.87
N LEU A 19 3.89 -4.24 -10.93
CA LEU A 19 3.84 -3.26 -9.85
C LEU A 19 2.59 -2.41 -10.06
N SER A 20 1.68 -2.39 -9.07
CA SER A 20 0.52 -1.51 -9.03
C SER A 20 0.72 -0.49 -7.91
N PRO A 21 1.18 0.74 -8.20
CA PRO A 21 1.31 1.75 -7.16
C PRO A 21 -0.06 2.22 -6.70
N VAL A 22 -0.24 2.31 -5.37
CA VAL A 22 -1.51 2.79 -4.79
C VAL A 22 -1.89 4.19 -5.28
N GLY A 23 -3.19 4.48 -5.44
CA GLY A 23 -3.68 5.84 -5.75
C GLY A 23 -3.49 6.84 -4.59
N ASP A 24 -3.56 8.14 -4.89
CA ASP A 24 -3.44 9.20 -3.87
C ASP A 24 -4.66 9.27 -2.93
N GLY A 25 -5.79 8.64 -3.32
CA GLY A 25 -6.97 8.46 -2.49
C GLY A 25 -6.72 7.68 -1.19
N TYR A 26 -5.60 6.95 -1.08
CA TYR A 26 -5.21 6.23 0.14
C TYR A 26 -4.85 7.15 1.32
N LYS A 27 -4.51 8.42 1.06
CA LYS A 27 -4.29 9.47 2.09
C LYS A 27 -3.28 9.12 3.19
N LYS A 28 -2.31 8.25 2.91
CA LYS A 28 -1.24 7.91 3.87
C LYS A 28 -0.28 9.08 4.07
N ALA A 29 0.03 9.37 5.34
CA ALA A 29 0.97 10.42 5.70
C ALA A 29 2.36 10.21 5.04
N GLY A 30 2.87 11.27 4.40
CA GLY A 30 4.17 11.24 3.72
C GLY A 30 4.20 10.42 2.43
N LEU A 31 3.04 10.08 1.85
CA LEU A 31 2.94 9.49 0.53
C LEU A 31 3.20 10.57 -0.53
N ALA A 32 4.20 10.36 -1.38
CA ALA A 32 4.43 11.23 -2.53
C ALA A 32 3.28 11.09 -3.55
N PRO A 33 2.98 12.14 -4.35
CA PRO A 33 1.97 12.06 -5.41
C PRO A 33 2.14 10.83 -6.31
N ALA A 34 1.03 10.23 -6.72
CA ALA A 34 0.98 8.98 -7.47
C ALA A 34 1.80 9.07 -8.77
N VAL A 35 1.76 10.21 -9.45
CA VAL A 35 2.55 10.47 -10.67
C VAL A 35 4.04 10.23 -10.47
N HIS A 36 4.60 10.66 -9.34
CA HIS A 36 6.03 10.46 -9.05
C HIS A 36 6.32 9.00 -8.72
N ARG A 37 5.44 8.35 -7.94
CA ARG A 37 5.61 6.94 -7.58
C ARG A 37 5.53 6.03 -8.79
N LEU A 38 4.56 6.29 -9.67
CA LEU A 38 4.41 5.59 -10.94
C LEU A 38 5.69 5.72 -11.78
N ARG A 39 6.17 6.95 -11.97
CA ARG A 39 7.40 7.18 -12.74
C ARG A 39 8.63 6.52 -12.12
N MET A 40 8.78 6.57 -10.80
CA MET A 40 9.85 5.87 -10.10
C MET A 40 9.76 4.35 -10.25
N CYS A 41 8.55 3.77 -10.25
CA CYS A 41 8.36 2.35 -10.53
C CYS A 41 8.76 1.99 -11.96
N GLU A 42 8.37 2.78 -12.96
CA GLU A 42 8.74 2.55 -14.37
C GLU A 42 10.27 2.54 -14.53
N LEU A 43 10.95 3.55 -13.98
CA LEU A 43 12.40 3.66 -13.98
C LEU A 43 13.08 2.50 -13.24
N ALA A 44 12.46 1.97 -12.19
CA ALA A 44 12.99 0.85 -11.43
C ALA A 44 12.95 -0.48 -12.20
N VAL A 45 11.97 -0.66 -13.08
CA VAL A 45 11.74 -1.92 -13.80
C VAL A 45 12.12 -1.86 -15.27
N GLU A 46 12.61 -0.72 -15.78
CA GLU A 46 12.99 -0.55 -17.19
C GLU A 46 13.96 -1.63 -17.72
N SER A 47 14.88 -2.10 -16.87
CA SER A 47 15.83 -3.17 -17.21
C SER A 47 15.32 -4.58 -16.84
N ALA A 48 14.14 -4.69 -16.24
CA ALA A 48 13.55 -5.97 -15.86
C ALA A 48 12.78 -6.56 -17.05
N GLY A 49 13.20 -7.72 -17.55
CA GLY A 49 12.55 -8.37 -18.70
C GLY A 49 11.17 -8.99 -18.43
N TRP A 50 10.72 -9.06 -17.18
CA TRP A 50 9.49 -9.77 -16.78
C TRP A 50 8.56 -8.96 -15.87
N LEU A 51 9.01 -7.80 -15.39
CA LEU A 51 8.29 -6.98 -14.41
C LEU A 51 7.84 -5.69 -15.09
N MET A 52 6.56 -5.37 -14.96
CA MET A 52 5.91 -4.23 -15.59
C MET A 52 5.29 -3.34 -14.51
N VAL A 53 4.83 -2.16 -14.91
CA VAL A 53 4.05 -1.26 -14.04
C VAL A 53 2.67 -1.11 -14.66
N ASP A 54 1.65 -1.31 -13.84
CA ASP A 54 0.27 -1.00 -14.21
C ASP A 54 -0.17 0.32 -13.54
N PRO A 55 -0.65 1.31 -14.32
CA PRO A 55 -1.03 2.62 -13.78
C PRO A 55 -2.49 2.68 -13.31
N TRP A 56 -3.30 1.63 -13.47
CA TRP A 56 -4.75 1.71 -13.29
C TRP A 56 -5.14 2.09 -11.86
N GLU A 57 -4.54 1.47 -10.85
CA GLU A 57 -4.78 1.82 -9.44
C GLU A 57 -4.29 3.26 -9.13
N ALA A 58 -3.11 3.62 -9.63
CA ALA A 58 -2.45 4.89 -9.34
C ALA A 58 -3.19 6.11 -9.92
N THR A 59 -3.88 5.91 -11.05
CA THR A 59 -4.58 6.95 -11.79
C THR A 59 -6.03 7.16 -11.35
N ASN A 60 -6.55 6.28 -10.48
CA ASN A 60 -7.87 6.45 -9.91
C ASN A 60 -7.88 7.59 -8.86
N PRO A 61 -8.89 8.49 -8.90
CA PRO A 61 -8.99 9.60 -7.96
C PRO A 61 -9.40 9.14 -6.55
N GLU A 62 -10.10 8.01 -6.45
CA GLU A 62 -10.53 7.40 -5.19
C GLU A 62 -9.61 6.24 -4.79
N TYR A 63 -9.66 5.87 -3.51
CA TYR A 63 -8.97 4.68 -3.04
C TYR A 63 -9.65 3.42 -3.60
N ILE A 64 -8.84 2.51 -4.15
CA ILE A 64 -9.31 1.23 -4.67
C ILE A 64 -8.82 0.10 -3.75
N PRO A 65 -9.73 -0.72 -3.18
CA PRO A 65 -9.35 -1.91 -2.43
C PRO A 65 -8.56 -2.91 -3.29
N THR A 66 -7.59 -3.61 -2.67
CA THR A 66 -6.75 -4.60 -3.35
C THR A 66 -7.55 -5.69 -4.07
N ALA A 67 -8.70 -6.10 -3.52
CA ALA A 67 -9.61 -7.06 -4.17
C ALA A 67 -10.00 -6.61 -5.59
N LEU A 68 -10.39 -5.34 -5.76
CA LEU A 68 -10.78 -4.79 -7.07
C LEU A 68 -9.59 -4.59 -8.01
N VAL A 69 -8.39 -4.34 -7.47
CA VAL A 69 -7.17 -4.31 -8.27
C VAL A 69 -6.86 -5.69 -8.84
N LEU A 70 -7.05 -6.76 -8.07
CA LEU A 70 -6.90 -8.13 -8.59
C LEU A 70 -7.96 -8.47 -9.64
N ASP A 71 -9.21 -8.03 -9.45
CA ASP A 71 -10.28 -8.18 -10.44
C ASP A 71 -9.95 -7.49 -11.76
N HIS A 72 -9.33 -6.32 -11.70
CA HIS A 72 -8.84 -5.63 -12.89
C HIS A 72 -7.81 -6.49 -13.65
N PHE A 73 -6.80 -7.04 -12.97
CA PHE A 73 -5.82 -7.92 -13.61
C PHE A 73 -6.45 -9.20 -14.18
N GLU A 74 -7.38 -9.81 -13.45
CA GLU A 74 -8.13 -10.98 -13.92
C GLU A 74 -8.89 -10.66 -15.21
N HIS A 75 -9.60 -9.52 -15.26
CA HIS A 75 -10.32 -9.08 -16.44
C HIS A 75 -9.38 -8.81 -17.63
N GLU A 76 -8.37 -7.97 -17.44
CA GLU A 76 -7.47 -7.61 -18.55
C GLU A 76 -6.72 -8.83 -19.09
N ILE A 77 -6.19 -9.68 -18.22
CA ILE A 77 -5.36 -10.82 -18.65
C ILE A 77 -6.21 -11.97 -19.18
N ASN A 78 -7.28 -12.36 -18.49
CA ASN A 78 -8.03 -13.57 -18.87
C ASN A 78 -9.21 -13.29 -19.78
N VAL A 79 -9.82 -12.09 -19.72
CA VAL A 79 -10.97 -11.74 -20.55
C VAL A 79 -10.54 -10.96 -21.79
N VAL A 80 -9.77 -9.88 -21.63
CA VAL A 80 -9.38 -9.01 -22.77
C VAL A 80 -8.29 -9.67 -23.61
N LEU A 81 -7.22 -10.16 -22.98
CA LEU A 81 -6.13 -10.86 -23.67
C LEU A 81 -6.41 -12.36 -23.92
N GLY A 82 -7.47 -12.91 -23.32
CA GLY A 82 -7.87 -14.31 -23.48
C GLY A 82 -6.92 -15.31 -22.81
N GLY A 83 -6.15 -14.87 -21.80
CA GLY A 83 -5.20 -15.69 -21.05
C GLY A 83 -3.83 -15.83 -21.73
N ILE A 84 -3.07 -16.82 -21.27
CA ILE A 84 -1.70 -17.11 -21.69
C ILE A 84 -1.70 -18.12 -22.83
N GLU A 85 -1.01 -17.77 -23.92
CA GLU A 85 -0.78 -18.67 -25.04
C GLU A 85 0.37 -19.64 -24.76
N ARG A 86 0.10 -20.93 -24.93
CA ARG A 86 1.06 -22.01 -24.80
C ARG A 86 1.82 -22.22 -26.10
N PRO A 87 2.99 -22.91 -26.07
CA PRO A 87 3.74 -23.22 -27.29
C PRO A 87 2.97 -24.03 -28.36
N ASP A 88 1.91 -24.73 -27.97
CA ASP A 88 1.02 -25.46 -28.88
C ASP A 88 -0.09 -24.59 -29.52
N GLY A 89 -0.10 -23.28 -29.22
CA GLY A 89 -1.08 -22.31 -29.71
C GLY A 89 -2.40 -22.29 -28.93
N THR A 90 -2.58 -23.16 -27.93
CA THR A 90 -3.76 -23.11 -27.05
C THR A 90 -3.63 -21.99 -26.01
N ARG A 91 -4.75 -21.38 -25.62
CA ARG A 91 -4.77 -20.40 -24.53
C ARG A 91 -5.34 -21.00 -23.26
N VAL A 92 -4.73 -20.65 -22.14
CA VAL A 92 -5.21 -21.02 -20.79
C VAL A 92 -5.29 -19.79 -19.90
N PRO A 93 -6.27 -19.73 -18.98
CA PRO A 93 -6.34 -18.64 -18.02
C PRO A 93 -5.05 -18.55 -17.19
N ALA A 94 -4.53 -17.34 -17.02
CA ALA A 94 -3.49 -17.02 -16.06
C ALA A 94 -4.06 -17.13 -14.64
N LYS A 95 -3.28 -17.68 -13.71
CA LYS A 95 -3.59 -17.56 -12.29
C LYS A 95 -3.03 -16.25 -11.75
N ILE A 96 -3.90 -15.30 -11.43
CA ILE A 96 -3.52 -14.06 -10.75
C ILE A 96 -3.22 -14.38 -9.27
N CYS A 97 -2.17 -13.79 -8.72
CA CYS A 97 -1.70 -14.06 -7.36
C CYS A 97 -1.09 -12.78 -6.77
N LEU A 98 -1.48 -12.44 -5.54
CA LEU A 98 -0.96 -11.27 -4.83
C LEU A 98 0.46 -11.55 -4.32
N LEU A 99 1.46 -10.80 -4.77
CA LEU A 99 2.79 -10.83 -4.18
C LEU A 99 2.89 -9.81 -3.04
N ALA A 100 3.19 -10.28 -1.83
CA ALA A 100 3.27 -9.43 -0.65
C ALA A 100 4.41 -9.82 0.29
N GLY A 101 4.84 -8.88 1.13
CA GLY A 101 5.73 -9.19 2.26
C GLY A 101 4.95 -9.75 3.44
N ALA A 102 5.65 -10.44 4.35
CA ALA A 102 5.07 -10.97 5.59
C ALA A 102 4.33 -9.90 6.43
N ASP A 103 4.79 -8.64 6.38
CA ASP A 103 4.13 -7.50 7.03
C ASP A 103 2.65 -7.35 6.62
N LEU A 104 2.31 -7.58 5.34
CA LEU A 104 0.92 -7.47 4.87
C LEU A 104 0.07 -8.62 5.40
N VAL A 105 0.61 -9.83 5.43
CA VAL A 105 -0.10 -11.02 5.93
C VAL A 105 -0.45 -10.85 7.41
N GLN A 106 0.46 -10.25 8.19
CA GLN A 106 0.18 -9.91 9.58
C GLN A 106 -1.05 -8.99 9.71
N THR A 107 -1.21 -8.03 8.80
CA THR A 107 -2.41 -7.17 8.80
C THR A 107 -3.66 -7.96 8.41
N MET A 108 -3.56 -8.91 7.48
CA MET A 108 -4.66 -9.78 7.05
C MET A 108 -5.11 -10.73 8.16
N SER A 109 -4.18 -11.18 9.02
CA SER A 109 -4.51 -11.99 10.20
C SER A 109 -5.03 -11.17 11.38
N THR A 110 -4.96 -9.83 11.33
CA THR A 110 -5.41 -8.96 12.42
C THR A 110 -6.92 -8.71 12.32
N PRO A 111 -7.71 -9.09 13.34
CA PRO A 111 -9.16 -8.91 13.30
C PRO A 111 -9.58 -7.45 13.11
N GLY A 112 -10.55 -7.23 12.21
CA GLY A 112 -11.14 -5.91 11.96
C GLY A 112 -10.33 -4.97 11.05
N VAL A 113 -9.16 -5.39 10.56
CA VAL A 113 -8.38 -4.62 9.56
C VAL A 113 -8.86 -4.90 8.14
N TRP A 114 -9.21 -6.15 7.85
CA TRP A 114 -9.75 -6.59 6.57
C TRP A 114 -11.16 -7.12 6.74
N SER A 115 -12.01 -6.91 5.73
CA SER A 115 -13.32 -7.55 5.69
C SER A 115 -13.15 -9.04 5.39
N SER A 116 -14.03 -9.88 5.92
CA SER A 116 -14.02 -11.32 5.61
C SER A 116 -14.25 -11.56 4.12
N ASP A 117 -15.14 -10.79 3.49
CA ASP A 117 -15.43 -10.88 2.07
C ASP A 117 -14.18 -10.57 1.21
N ASP A 118 -13.41 -9.53 1.56
CA ASP A 118 -12.14 -9.23 0.86
C ASP A 118 -11.10 -10.33 1.07
N LEU A 119 -10.99 -10.90 2.27
CA LEU A 119 -10.05 -11.99 2.54
C LEU A 119 -10.42 -13.25 1.77
N ASP A 120 -11.70 -13.62 1.74
CA ASP A 120 -12.21 -14.74 0.95
C ASP A 120 -11.97 -14.52 -0.54
N HIS A 121 -12.20 -13.31 -1.04
CA HIS A 121 -11.98 -12.98 -2.44
C HIS A 121 -10.51 -13.01 -2.82
N ILE A 122 -9.65 -12.37 -2.03
CA ILE A 122 -8.20 -12.29 -2.29
C ILE A 122 -7.53 -13.64 -2.08
N LEU A 123 -7.66 -14.25 -0.89
CA LEU A 123 -6.92 -15.45 -0.51
C LEU A 123 -7.64 -16.74 -0.96
N GLY A 124 -8.97 -16.73 -1.01
CA GLY A 124 -9.76 -17.87 -1.51
C GLY A 124 -9.82 -17.91 -3.03
N GLY A 125 -10.02 -16.76 -3.69
CA GLY A 125 -10.13 -16.66 -5.16
C GLY A 125 -8.78 -16.67 -5.88
N TYR A 126 -7.92 -15.71 -5.57
CA TYR A 126 -6.65 -15.52 -6.28
C TYR A 126 -5.49 -16.28 -5.62
N GLY A 127 -5.33 -16.10 -4.31
CA GLY A 127 -4.19 -16.55 -3.52
C GLY A 127 -3.08 -15.51 -3.41
N ALA A 128 -2.08 -15.82 -2.60
CA ALA A 128 -1.00 -14.91 -2.29
C ALA A 128 0.35 -15.61 -2.21
N CYS A 129 1.39 -14.94 -2.73
CA CYS A 129 2.78 -15.31 -2.60
C CYS A 129 3.44 -14.39 -1.57
N ILE A 130 3.89 -14.95 -0.46
CA ILE A 130 4.34 -14.20 0.71
C ILE A 130 5.84 -14.32 0.85
N ILE A 131 6.52 -13.20 0.74
CA ILE A 131 7.96 -13.11 0.95
C ILE A 131 8.25 -12.96 2.44
N GLU A 132 8.94 -13.95 3.00
CA GLU A 132 9.39 -13.95 4.39
C GLU A 132 10.35 -12.79 4.65
N ARG A 133 10.19 -12.11 5.79
CA ARG A 133 11.04 -11.01 6.25
C ARG A 133 11.49 -11.28 7.68
N GLU A 134 12.67 -10.79 8.04
CA GLU A 134 13.20 -10.94 9.39
C GLU A 134 12.32 -10.20 10.42
N GLY A 135 12.07 -10.84 11.57
CA GLY A 135 11.30 -10.26 12.67
C GLY A 135 9.77 -10.29 12.48
N THR A 136 9.27 -11.03 11.49
CA THR A 136 7.83 -11.28 11.34
C THR A 136 7.51 -12.73 11.70
N ASP A 137 6.59 -12.95 12.64
CA ASP A 137 6.11 -14.30 12.97
C ASP A 137 5.03 -14.71 11.96
N ILE A 138 5.48 -15.33 10.87
CA ILE A 138 4.58 -15.75 9.80
C ILE A 138 3.73 -16.95 10.21
N ASP A 139 4.20 -17.79 11.13
CA ASP A 139 3.51 -19.02 11.52
C ASP A 139 2.23 -18.69 12.32
N ASP A 140 2.28 -17.69 13.20
CA ASP A 140 1.12 -17.18 13.92
C ASP A 140 0.08 -16.56 12.96
N ALA A 141 0.53 -15.78 11.98
CA ALA A 141 -0.36 -15.17 10.99
C ALA A 141 -1.04 -16.24 10.12
N LEU A 142 -0.29 -17.25 9.68
CA LEU A 142 -0.82 -18.37 8.90
C LEU A 142 -1.77 -19.25 9.71
N SER A 143 -1.57 -19.37 11.02
CA SER A 143 -2.49 -20.06 11.93
C SER A 143 -3.88 -19.42 11.97
N SER A 144 -3.95 -18.10 11.80
CA SER A 144 -5.22 -17.38 11.70
C SER A 144 -5.86 -17.48 10.31
N LEU A 145 -5.06 -17.78 9.27
CA LEU A 145 -5.46 -17.86 7.86
C LEU A 145 -5.49 -19.31 7.34
N GLN A 146 -5.63 -20.30 8.22
CA GLN A 146 -5.55 -21.73 7.87
C GLN A 146 -6.55 -22.16 6.80
N ASN A 147 -7.72 -21.50 6.73
CA ASN A 147 -8.73 -21.78 5.71
C ASN A 147 -8.22 -21.53 4.28
N TYR A 148 -7.20 -20.68 4.13
CA TYR A 148 -6.61 -20.33 2.83
C TYR A 148 -5.22 -20.92 2.61
N LYS A 149 -4.74 -21.81 3.49
CA LYS A 149 -3.36 -22.32 3.48
C LYS A 149 -2.93 -22.87 2.12
N ASP A 150 -3.85 -23.47 1.38
CA ASP A 150 -3.56 -24.08 0.08
C ASP A 150 -3.34 -23.03 -1.02
N ASN A 151 -3.83 -21.80 -0.83
CA ASN A 151 -3.66 -20.67 -1.75
C ASN A 151 -2.62 -19.65 -1.27
N ILE A 152 -2.04 -19.86 -0.08
CA ILE A 152 -0.93 -19.04 0.41
C ILE A 152 0.39 -19.76 0.15
N HIS A 153 1.34 -19.06 -0.45
CA HIS A 153 2.62 -19.61 -0.87
C HIS A 153 3.76 -18.82 -0.25
N VAL A 154 4.38 -19.38 0.79
CA VAL A 154 5.49 -18.72 1.48
C VAL A 154 6.80 -18.96 0.75
N VAL A 155 7.50 -17.88 0.42
CA VAL A 155 8.81 -17.87 -0.21
C VAL A 155 9.85 -17.38 0.78
N LYS A 156 10.73 -18.31 1.18
CA LYS A 156 11.83 -18.02 2.10
C LYS A 156 12.93 -17.22 1.40
N GLN A 157 13.38 -16.15 2.01
CA GLN A 157 14.53 -15.37 1.52
C GLN A 157 15.84 -15.95 2.06
N LEU A 158 16.69 -16.47 1.18
CA LEU A 158 18.04 -16.94 1.57
C LEU A 158 19.01 -15.79 1.85
N ILE A 159 18.84 -14.67 1.15
CA ILE A 159 19.61 -13.44 1.36
C ILE A 159 18.61 -12.32 1.64
N GLN A 160 18.79 -11.66 2.78
CA GLN A 160 17.85 -10.65 3.25
C GLN A 160 18.14 -9.29 2.61
N ASN A 161 17.10 -8.64 2.10
CA ASN A 161 17.14 -7.24 1.72
C ASN A 161 16.28 -6.41 2.68
N ASN A 162 16.94 -5.79 3.67
CA ASN A 162 16.30 -5.01 4.74
C ASN A 162 16.14 -3.52 4.42
N VAL A 163 16.13 -3.16 3.13
CA VAL A 163 15.82 -1.81 2.65
C VAL A 163 14.31 -1.58 2.72
N SER A 164 13.88 -0.47 3.31
CA SER A 164 12.47 -0.07 3.38
C SER A 164 12.30 1.39 2.96
N SER A 165 11.14 1.73 2.39
CA SER A 165 10.86 3.10 1.95
C SER A 165 10.94 4.10 3.10
N THR A 166 10.59 3.70 4.33
CA THR A 166 10.74 4.54 5.53
C THR A 166 12.20 4.87 5.82
N LYS A 167 13.12 3.90 5.71
CA LYS A 167 14.56 4.13 5.87
C LYS A 167 15.12 4.99 4.74
N ILE A 168 14.72 4.74 3.49
CA ILE A 168 15.14 5.55 2.33
C ILE A 168 14.73 7.02 2.51
N ARG A 169 13.44 7.29 2.84
CA ARG A 169 12.98 8.66 3.11
C ARG A 169 13.66 9.28 4.33
N LEU A 170 14.07 8.50 5.32
CA LEU A 170 14.84 9.01 6.46
C LEU A 170 16.25 9.41 6.04
N PHE A 171 16.91 8.63 5.19
CA PHE A 171 18.26 8.92 4.69
C PHE A 171 18.25 10.17 3.80
N LEU A 172 17.29 10.29 2.90
CA LEU A 172 17.10 11.49 2.08
C LEU A 172 16.94 12.76 2.94
N ARG A 173 16.08 12.72 3.97
CA ARG A 173 15.91 13.84 4.92
C ARG A 173 17.15 14.17 5.75
N LYS A 174 18.04 13.20 5.95
CA LYS A 174 19.31 13.37 6.68
C LYS A 174 20.50 13.64 5.76
N GLU A 175 20.24 13.88 4.47
CA GLU A 175 21.29 14.06 3.44
C GLU A 175 22.30 12.90 3.40
N LEU A 176 21.84 11.70 3.75
CA LEU A 176 22.64 10.47 3.69
C LEU A 176 22.50 9.82 2.32
N SER A 177 23.59 9.24 1.83
CA SER A 177 23.60 8.53 0.56
C SER A 177 22.67 7.32 0.58
N ILE A 178 21.84 7.22 -0.47
CA ILE A 178 21.00 6.05 -0.77
C ILE A 178 21.52 5.26 -1.98
N ARG A 179 22.73 5.58 -2.46
CA ARG A 179 23.34 4.90 -3.60
C ARG A 179 23.49 3.41 -3.31
N TYR A 180 23.20 2.58 -4.31
CA TYR A 180 23.19 1.11 -4.22
C TYR A 180 22.08 0.50 -3.33
N LEU A 181 21.24 1.32 -2.68
CA LEU A 181 20.05 0.82 -1.97
C LEU A 181 18.83 0.72 -2.88
N ILE A 182 18.76 1.59 -3.90
CA ILE A 182 17.72 1.61 -4.93
C ILE A 182 18.37 1.86 -6.32
N PRO A 183 17.65 1.62 -7.44
CA PRO A 183 18.20 1.83 -8.77
C PRO A 183 18.63 3.27 -9.04
N SER A 184 19.76 3.46 -9.70
CA SER A 184 20.31 4.80 -10.02
C SER A 184 19.34 5.71 -10.78
N PRO A 185 18.56 5.23 -11.78
CA PRO A 185 17.56 6.07 -12.45
C PRO A 185 16.52 6.65 -11.50
N VAL A 186 16.14 5.90 -10.45
CA VAL A 186 15.19 6.36 -9.42
C VAL A 186 15.82 7.43 -8.53
N ILE A 187 17.10 7.28 -8.18
CA ILE A 187 17.85 8.28 -7.39
C ILE A 187 17.89 9.61 -8.16
N ASN A 188 18.28 9.56 -9.44
CA ASN A 188 18.35 10.75 -10.29
C ASN A 188 17.00 11.47 -10.36
N TYR A 189 15.90 10.71 -10.51
CA TYR A 189 14.54 11.25 -10.54
C TYR A 189 14.14 11.93 -9.22
N ILE A 190 14.49 11.32 -8.08
CA ILE A 190 14.22 11.91 -6.76
C ILE A 190 14.96 13.24 -6.61
N GLU A 191 16.22 13.32 -7.03
CA GLU A 191 17.05 14.52 -6.96
C GLU A 191 16.53 15.63 -7.90
N GLU A 192 16.21 15.30 -9.15
CA GLU A 192 15.67 16.24 -10.14
C GLU A 192 14.35 16.90 -9.68
N HIS A 193 13.49 16.12 -9.02
CA HIS A 193 12.18 16.58 -8.55
C HIS A 193 12.16 17.02 -7.08
N ASN A 194 13.31 17.06 -6.40
CA ASN A 194 13.44 17.41 -4.98
C ASN A 194 12.47 16.64 -4.05
N LEU A 195 12.23 15.36 -4.36
CA LEU A 195 11.26 14.56 -3.60
C LEU A 195 11.80 14.22 -2.21
N TYR A 196 10.90 14.19 -1.22
CA TYR A 196 11.19 13.79 0.16
C TYR A 196 12.15 14.72 0.93
N GLN A 197 12.39 15.92 0.42
CA GLN A 197 12.97 17.03 1.19
C GLN A 197 11.93 17.56 2.19
N GLU A 198 12.36 18.28 3.23
CA GLU A 198 11.47 18.75 4.30
C GLU A 198 10.43 19.78 3.81
N ASP A 199 9.28 19.32 3.33
CA ASP A 199 8.07 20.14 3.17
C ASP A 199 6.95 19.62 4.07
N GLY A 200 7.14 19.78 5.38
CA GLY A 200 6.19 19.36 6.41
C GLY A 200 6.13 20.22 7.67
N ILE A 201 6.84 21.38 7.70
CA ILE A 201 6.74 22.37 8.81
C ILE A 201 6.17 23.71 8.31
N SER A 202 5.81 23.82 7.03
CA SER A 202 5.40 25.09 6.40
C SER A 202 3.91 25.45 6.60
N SER A 203 3.11 24.63 7.28
CA SER A 203 1.67 24.90 7.51
C SER A 203 1.31 25.37 8.92
N MET A 204 2.28 25.71 9.78
CA MET A 204 2.04 26.29 11.11
C MET A 204 2.75 27.62 11.40
N LYS A 205 3.15 28.38 10.37
CA LYS A 205 3.76 29.72 10.54
C LYS A 205 3.10 30.82 9.69
N GLU A 206 1.77 30.82 9.60
CA GLU A 206 1.02 32.01 9.19
C GLU A 206 -0.22 32.19 10.04
N LYS A 207 -0.02 32.53 11.32
CA LYS A 207 -0.99 33.24 12.17
C LYS A 207 -0.26 33.74 13.42
N GLY A 208 0.47 34.82 13.27
CA GLY A 208 1.24 35.37 14.37
C GLY A 208 2.02 36.62 14.02
N ASN A 209 1.39 37.59 13.36
CA ASN A 209 1.72 39.00 13.60
C ASN A 209 0.64 39.93 13.05
N ALA A 210 -0.22 40.42 13.94
CA ALA A 210 -0.86 41.72 13.79
C ALA A 210 -0.92 42.33 15.20
N ASP A 211 -0.22 43.45 15.28
CA ASP A 211 0.08 44.32 16.41
C ASP A 211 -1.18 45.00 16.99
N GLY A 212 -1.08 45.50 18.22
CA GLY A 212 -1.86 46.66 18.64
C GLY A 212 -2.76 46.56 19.88
N THR A 213 -2.22 47.10 20.97
CA THR A 213 -2.88 48.06 21.89
C THR A 213 -3.63 47.55 23.12
N GLN A 214 -3.13 48.01 24.27
CA GLN A 214 -3.74 48.00 25.59
C GLN A 214 -5.08 48.75 25.61
N ASN A 215 -6.11 48.21 26.28
CA ASN A 215 -6.89 48.99 27.26
C ASN A 215 -7.72 48.11 28.23
N SER A 216 -7.92 48.67 29.41
CA SER A 216 -8.64 48.19 30.60
C SER A 216 -10.12 47.88 30.44
N GLY A 217 -10.69 47.05 31.32
CA GLY A 217 -12.12 47.16 31.68
C GLY A 217 -12.75 45.90 32.28
N ARG A 218 -13.01 45.93 33.60
CA ARG A 218 -13.99 45.07 34.30
C ARG A 218 -15.36 45.19 33.63
N THR A 219 -16.11 44.07 33.56
CA THR A 219 -17.40 43.83 34.27
C THR A 219 -18.21 42.73 33.56
N SER A 220 -18.56 41.66 34.28
CA SER A 220 -19.80 40.90 34.03
C SER A 220 -21.01 41.78 34.37
N PRO A 221 -22.18 41.64 33.71
CA PRO A 221 -23.15 40.64 34.20
C PRO A 221 -23.99 39.97 33.09
N ALA A 222 -24.40 38.72 33.32
CA ALA A 222 -25.49 38.10 32.58
C ALA A 222 -26.76 38.11 33.44
N ILE A 223 -27.77 38.82 32.97
CA ILE A 223 -29.15 38.86 33.45
C ILE A 223 -29.84 37.56 33.05
N GLY A 224 -30.66 37.02 33.95
CA GLY A 224 -31.39 35.78 33.77
C GLY A 224 -32.82 35.91 33.22
N SER A 225 -33.57 34.83 33.51
CA SER A 225 -34.98 34.56 33.23
C SER A 225 -35.25 34.01 31.83
N SER A 226 -36.14 33.05 31.59
CA SER A 226 -36.94 32.16 32.44
C SER A 226 -37.71 31.24 31.48
N GLY A 227 -37.93 29.99 31.85
CA GLY A 227 -38.75 29.07 31.04
C GLY A 227 -38.88 27.68 31.64
N SER A 228 -39.63 27.56 32.74
CA SER A 228 -40.06 26.28 33.32
C SER A 228 -41.06 25.56 32.40
N LYS A 229 -40.96 24.23 32.27
CA LYS A 229 -41.94 23.29 32.84
C LYS A 229 -41.56 21.82 32.60
N ASN A 230 -41.87 21.04 33.63
CA ASN A 230 -41.64 19.61 33.87
C ASN A 230 -42.28 18.67 32.83
N HIS A 231 -41.67 17.50 32.63
CA HIS A 231 -42.30 16.22 33.02
C HIS A 231 -41.23 15.12 33.13
N LEU A 232 -41.04 14.58 34.34
CA LEU A 232 -40.46 13.25 34.54
C LEU A 232 -41.55 12.22 34.21
N ASP A 233 -41.18 11.12 33.55
CA ASP A 233 -41.68 9.80 33.97
C ASP A 233 -40.87 8.62 33.41
N LYS A 234 -40.78 7.61 34.28
CA LYS A 234 -40.45 6.18 34.09
C LYS A 234 -39.00 5.70 34.07
N ALA A 235 -38.61 5.19 35.23
CA ALA A 235 -37.87 3.95 35.36
C ALA A 235 -38.87 2.77 35.42
N SER A 236 -38.66 1.74 34.58
CA SER A 236 -38.82 0.30 34.83
C SER A 236 -38.33 -0.44 33.59
#